data_AF-A0A482VHQ0-F1
#
_entry.id   AF-A0A482VHQ0-F1
#
_cell.length_a   1.000
_cell.length_b   1.000
_cell.length_c   1.000
_cell.angle_alpha   90.00
_cell.angle_beta   90.00
_cell.angle_gamma   90.00
#
_symmetry.space_group_name_H-M   'P 1'
#
loop_
_entity.id
_entity.type
_entity.pdbx_description
1 polymer ?
#
loop_
_entity_poly.entity_id
_entity_poly.type
_entity_poly.pdbx_seq_one_letter_code
_entity_poly.pdbx_strand_id
1 'polypeptide(L)'
;FLSTGDDVVTGNNGLKDSLFALEWVHNNIHFFGGDPKKVTIFGHSSGAASVAYIQLNPRAERWFSGIICQSGTHLSPSALQREPRKTAFAFAGLLNETFQISNHSTEDLLRYLLSLPPEYLDKVSNTFYFDYFCSDNLLKRPIMKHVEFNSKFTKTYLYIFSYDGKLGNINVELDGTGSVGH
;
A
#
# COMPACT_ATOMS: atom_id res chain seq x y z
N PHE A 1 -5.43 4.92 2.74
CA PHE A 1 -4.60 5.50 1.67
C PHE A 1 -5.33 6.56 0.84
N LEU A 2 -6.59 6.89 1.17
CA LEU A 2 -7.41 7.93 0.54
C LEU A 2 -6.58 9.14 0.08
N SER A 3 -6.75 9.53 -1.18
CA SER A 3 -6.12 10.73 -1.73
C SER A 3 -7.01 11.40 -2.75
N THR A 4 -6.87 12.71 -2.86
CA THR A 4 -7.58 13.58 -3.80
C THR A 4 -6.71 14.05 -4.96
N GLY A 5 -5.44 13.61 -4.99
CA GLY A 5 -4.46 14.02 -6.01
C GLY A 5 -3.98 15.47 -5.88
N ASP A 6 -4.39 16.17 -4.83
CA ASP A 6 -4.00 17.54 -4.49
C ASP A 6 -3.40 17.58 -3.07
N ASP A 7 -3.14 18.79 -2.57
CA ASP A 7 -2.50 18.99 -1.27
C ASP A 7 -3.45 18.88 -0.07
N VAL A 8 -4.77 18.77 -0.30
CA VAL A 8 -5.77 18.69 0.77
C VAL A 8 -5.77 17.30 1.40
N VAL A 9 -5.84 16.25 0.58
CA VAL A 9 -5.73 14.85 1.03
C VAL A 9 -4.60 14.16 0.27
N THR A 10 -3.39 14.35 0.79
CA THR A 10 -2.14 13.90 0.15
C THR A 10 -1.95 12.38 0.08
N GLY A 11 -2.77 11.60 0.80
CA GLY A 11 -2.74 10.14 0.78
C GLY A 11 -1.50 9.49 1.36
N ASN A 12 -1.36 8.20 1.07
CA ASN A 12 -0.24 7.35 1.51
C ASN A 12 0.00 7.31 3.02
N ASN A 13 -1.01 7.62 3.85
CA ASN A 13 -0.85 7.62 5.31
C ASN A 13 -0.29 6.30 5.86
N GLY A 14 -0.75 5.15 5.37
CA GLY A 14 -0.19 3.85 5.78
C GLY A 14 1.29 3.66 5.43
N LEU A 15 1.78 4.24 4.31
CA LEU A 15 3.22 4.24 4.00
C LEU A 15 3.99 5.21 4.88
N LYS A 16 3.40 6.37 5.20
CA LYS A 16 4.00 7.34 6.14
C LYS A 16 4.11 6.71 7.53
N ASP A 17 3.09 5.99 7.98
CA ASP A 17 3.10 5.27 9.26
C ASP A 17 4.21 4.21 9.28
N SER A 18 4.35 3.43 8.21
CA SER A 18 5.46 2.46 8.07
C SER A 18 6.84 3.14 8.06
N LEU A 19 6.98 4.33 7.46
CA LEU A 19 8.22 5.11 7.51
C LEU A 19 8.53 5.59 8.93
N PHE A 20 7.53 6.08 9.66
CA PHE A 20 7.69 6.47 11.08
C PHE A 20 8.07 5.26 11.95
N ALA A 21 7.43 4.11 11.75
CA ALA A 21 7.78 2.88 12.45
C ALA A 21 9.21 2.44 12.14
N LEU A 22 9.63 2.52 10.87
CA LEU A 22 10.99 2.19 10.46
C LEU A 22 12.04 3.13 11.05
N GLU A 23 11.77 4.43 11.07
CA GLU A 23 12.61 5.41 11.75
C GLU A 23 12.72 5.10 13.24
N TRP A 24 11.60 4.78 13.90
CA TRP A 24 11.60 4.39 15.30
C TRP A 24 12.45 3.13 15.53
N VAL A 25 12.28 2.09 14.71
CA VAL A 25 13.10 0.87 14.79
C VAL A 25 14.58 1.21 14.64
N HIS A 26 14.96 1.94 13.58
CA HIS A 26 16.35 2.34 13.37
C HIS A 26 16.93 3.09 14.57
N ASN A 27 16.17 4.01 15.17
CA ASN A 27 16.65 4.82 16.28
C ASN A 27 16.68 4.06 17.61
N ASN A 28 15.90 2.99 17.79
CA ASN A 28 15.70 2.35 19.09
C ASN A 28 16.13 0.88 19.16
N ILE A 29 16.35 0.19 18.03
CA ILE A 29 16.60 -1.26 18.02
C ILE A 29 17.86 -1.66 18.81
N HIS A 30 18.82 -0.74 18.96
CA HIS A 30 20.02 -0.95 19.77
C HIS A 30 19.73 -1.16 21.26
N PHE A 31 18.64 -0.59 21.80
CA PHE A 31 18.19 -0.87 23.17
C PHE A 31 17.68 -2.30 23.33
N PHE A 32 17.31 -2.96 22.24
CA PHE A 32 16.85 -4.35 22.19
C PHE A 32 17.93 -5.32 21.69
N GLY A 33 19.19 -4.86 21.59
CA GLY A 33 20.32 -5.67 21.15
C GLY A 33 20.44 -5.86 19.62
N GLY A 34 19.63 -5.16 18.82
CA GLY A 34 19.78 -5.17 17.37
C GLY A 34 20.78 -4.13 16.86
N ASP A 35 21.31 -4.34 15.66
CA ASP A 35 22.20 -3.41 14.98
C ASP A 35 21.39 -2.52 14.02
N PRO A 36 21.29 -1.20 14.26
CA PRO A 36 20.52 -0.30 13.39
C PRO A 36 21.08 -0.25 11.95
N LYS A 37 22.35 -0.63 11.73
CA LYS A 37 22.97 -0.72 10.40
C LYS A 37 22.69 -2.04 9.68
N LYS A 38 21.89 -2.94 10.26
CA LYS A 38 21.56 -4.26 9.70
C LYS A 38 20.05 -4.54 9.71
N VAL A 39 19.24 -3.50 9.65
CA VAL A 39 17.77 -3.63 9.59
C VAL A 39 17.36 -4.07 8.18
N THR A 40 16.66 -5.20 8.06
CA THR A 40 16.05 -5.64 6.79
C THR A 40 14.53 -5.53 6.90
N ILE A 41 13.89 -4.86 5.95
CA ILE A 41 12.43 -4.77 5.89
C ILE A 41 11.88 -5.83 4.92
N PHE A 42 10.74 -6.40 5.25
CA PHE A 42 10.14 -7.50 4.50
C PHE A 42 8.64 -7.26 4.31
N GLY A 43 8.09 -7.69 3.19
CA GLY A 43 6.64 -7.71 2.98
C GLY A 43 6.17 -8.79 2.02
N HIS A 44 4.93 -9.25 2.23
CA HIS A 44 4.22 -10.19 1.35
C HIS A 44 3.04 -9.49 0.65
N SER A 45 2.79 -9.78 -0.63
CA SER A 45 1.68 -9.24 -1.42
C SER A 45 1.66 -7.70 -1.41
N SER A 46 0.61 -7.07 -0.87
CA SER A 46 0.54 -5.61 -0.68
C SER A 46 1.64 -5.05 0.23
N GLY A 47 2.13 -5.85 1.19
CA GLY A 47 3.30 -5.52 2.00
C GLY A 47 4.58 -5.47 1.17
N ALA A 48 4.73 -6.37 0.19
CA ALA A 48 5.88 -6.38 -0.73
C ALA A 48 5.90 -5.12 -1.60
N ALA A 49 4.74 -4.71 -2.13
CA ALA A 49 4.60 -3.44 -2.82
C ALA A 49 4.94 -2.25 -1.90
N SER A 50 4.52 -2.30 -0.64
CA SER A 50 4.78 -1.23 0.33
C SER A 50 6.27 -1.06 0.64
N VAL A 51 7.00 -2.13 0.93
CA VAL A 51 8.46 -2.05 1.17
C VAL A 51 9.22 -1.65 -0.09
N ALA A 52 8.76 -2.05 -1.28
CA ALA A 52 9.32 -1.58 -2.55
C ALA A 52 9.13 -0.06 -2.75
N TYR A 53 7.97 0.50 -2.38
CA TYR A 53 7.77 1.96 -2.41
C TYR A 53 8.61 2.69 -1.36
N ILE A 54 8.77 2.13 -0.16
CA ILE A 54 9.64 2.69 0.88
C ILE A 54 11.08 2.78 0.37
N GLN A 55 11.56 1.74 -0.32
CA GLN A 55 12.91 1.72 -0.89
C GLN A 55 13.16 2.89 -1.86
N LEU A 56 12.15 3.31 -2.61
CA LEU A 56 12.28 4.43 -3.56
C LEU A 56 12.37 5.80 -2.89
N ASN A 57 12.13 5.91 -1.59
CA ASN A 57 12.24 7.17 -0.86
C ASN A 57 13.70 7.39 -0.41
N PRO A 58 14.44 8.37 -0.98
CA PRO A 58 15.85 8.60 -0.62
C PRO A 58 16.02 8.97 0.86
N ARG A 59 14.98 9.52 1.50
CA ARG A 59 15.02 9.83 2.92
C ARG A 59 14.92 8.58 3.79
N ALA A 60 14.42 7.46 3.26
CA ALA A 60 14.26 6.22 4.01
C ALA A 60 15.48 5.31 3.91
N GLU A 61 16.33 5.47 2.89
CA GLU A 61 17.50 4.60 2.61
C GLU A 61 18.45 4.45 3.80
N ARG A 62 18.53 5.47 4.68
CA ARG A 62 19.37 5.41 5.89
C ARG A 62 18.84 4.50 6.99
N TRP A 63 17.59 4.04 6.91
CA TRP A 63 16.93 3.32 8.00
C TRP A 63 16.89 1.80 7.82
N PHE A 64 17.33 1.28 6.68
CA PHE A 64 17.38 -0.15 6.38
C PHE A 64 18.56 -0.47 5.46
N SER A 65 19.01 -1.72 5.51
CA SER A 65 20.17 -2.22 4.75
C SER A 65 19.78 -3.19 3.64
N GLY A 66 18.53 -3.65 3.65
CA GLY A 66 17.99 -4.53 2.62
C GLY A 66 16.47 -4.60 2.68
N ILE A 67 15.88 -5.05 1.57
CA ILE A 67 14.45 -5.34 1.51
C ILE A 67 14.21 -6.76 0.96
N ILE A 68 13.08 -7.36 1.34
CA ILE A 68 12.59 -8.62 0.77
C ILE A 68 11.13 -8.42 0.34
N CYS A 69 10.87 -8.63 -0.94
CA CYS A 69 9.55 -8.55 -1.55
C CYS A 69 9.05 -9.95 -1.93
N GLN A 70 7.99 -10.44 -1.29
CA GLN A 70 7.39 -11.72 -1.64
C GLN A 70 6.01 -11.55 -2.30
N SER A 71 5.80 -12.17 -3.47
CA SER A 71 4.52 -12.17 -4.18
C SER A 71 3.93 -10.78 -4.46
N GLY A 72 4.77 -9.76 -4.66
CA GLY A 72 4.34 -8.41 -4.98
C GLY A 72 5.51 -7.46 -5.19
N THR A 73 5.29 -6.39 -5.97
CA THR A 73 6.28 -5.33 -6.20
C THR A 73 5.55 -4.00 -6.42
N HIS A 74 6.29 -2.89 -6.35
CA HIS A 74 5.79 -1.56 -6.76
C HIS A 74 5.34 -1.44 -8.24
N LEU A 75 5.67 -2.43 -9.09
CA LEU A 75 5.24 -2.49 -10.49
C LEU A 75 3.99 -3.35 -10.68
N SER A 76 3.52 -4.05 -9.63
CA SER A 76 2.30 -4.85 -9.72
C SER A 76 1.13 -3.93 -10.11
N PRO A 77 0.24 -4.35 -11.03
CA PRO A 77 -0.90 -3.52 -11.45
C PRO A 77 -1.78 -3.06 -10.28
N SER A 78 -1.84 -3.87 -9.22
CA SER A 78 -2.57 -3.58 -7.99
C SER A 78 -1.81 -2.74 -6.96
N ALA A 79 -0.56 -2.35 -7.22
CA ALA A 79 0.28 -1.60 -6.29
C ALA A 79 0.04 -0.09 -6.33
N LEU A 80 -0.43 0.45 -7.46
CA LEU A 80 -0.63 1.89 -7.66
C LEU A 80 -2.09 2.21 -7.95
N GLN A 81 -2.60 3.23 -7.29
CA GLN A 81 -3.87 3.87 -7.61
C GLN A 81 -3.65 4.97 -8.66
N ARG A 82 -4.28 4.82 -9.83
CA ARG A 82 -4.13 5.74 -10.97
C ARG A 82 -5.06 6.94 -10.90
N GLU A 83 -6.27 6.73 -10.38
CA GLU A 83 -7.33 7.74 -10.33
C GLU A 83 -7.74 8.04 -8.88
N PRO A 84 -6.82 8.58 -8.05
CA PRO A 84 -7.06 8.77 -6.61
C PRO A 84 -8.27 9.66 -6.34
N ARG A 85 -8.39 10.79 -7.05
CA ARG A 85 -9.50 11.73 -6.90
C ARG A 85 -10.84 11.05 -7.21
N LYS A 86 -10.96 10.42 -8.38
CA LYS A 86 -12.19 9.71 -8.77
C LYS A 86 -12.57 8.64 -7.76
N THR A 87 -11.60 7.87 -7.29
CA THR A 87 -11.79 6.83 -6.26
C THR A 87 -12.30 7.43 -4.94
N ALA A 88 -11.71 8.54 -4.49
CA ALA A 88 -12.08 9.20 -3.25
C ALA A 88 -13.52 9.76 -3.28
N PHE A 89 -13.91 10.39 -4.38
CA PHE A 89 -15.28 10.88 -4.56
C PHE A 89 -16.29 9.73 -4.76
N ALA A 90 -15.93 8.67 -5.49
CA ALA A 90 -16.78 7.48 -5.61
C ALA A 90 -17.03 6.83 -4.24
N PHE A 91 -16.02 6.78 -3.37
CA PHE A 91 -16.16 6.28 -2.01
C PHE A 91 -17.16 7.12 -1.19
N ALA A 92 -17.09 8.45 -1.27
CA ALA A 92 -18.09 9.32 -0.63
C ALA A 92 -19.48 9.18 -1.27
N GLY A 93 -19.55 8.97 -2.58
CA GLY A 93 -20.79 8.70 -3.31
C GLY A 93 -21.54 7.45 -2.83
N LEU A 94 -20.81 6.41 -2.40
CA LEU A 94 -21.41 5.22 -1.77
C LEU A 94 -22.00 5.50 -0.37
N LEU A 95 -21.51 6.52 0.32
CA LEU A 95 -22.03 6.96 1.62
C LEU A 95 -23.19 7.94 1.45
N ASN A 96 -23.14 8.76 0.40
CA ASN A 96 -24.17 9.73 0.04
C ASN A 96 -24.18 9.91 -1.48
N GLU A 97 -25.23 9.42 -2.15
CA GLU A 97 -25.36 9.41 -3.61
C GLU A 97 -25.33 10.80 -4.25
N THR A 98 -25.67 11.86 -3.49
CA THR A 98 -25.60 13.25 -3.98
C THR A 98 -24.18 13.82 -3.94
N PHE A 99 -23.24 13.14 -3.28
CA PHE A 99 -21.85 13.57 -3.13
C PHE A 99 -21.04 13.14 -4.35
N GLN A 100 -20.85 14.06 -5.31
CA GLN A 100 -20.18 13.78 -6.58
C GLN A 100 -18.96 14.67 -6.79
N ILE A 101 -18.06 14.23 -7.68
CA ILE A 101 -16.86 14.99 -8.06
C ILE A 101 -17.19 16.29 -8.81
N SER A 102 -18.37 16.38 -9.43
CA SER A 102 -18.82 17.54 -10.22
C SER A 102 -19.40 18.67 -9.37
N ASN A 103 -19.87 18.38 -8.16
CA ASN A 103 -20.62 19.33 -7.33
C ASN A 103 -19.98 19.62 -5.96
N HIS A 104 -18.86 18.97 -5.61
CA HIS A 104 -18.15 19.19 -4.35
C HIS A 104 -16.66 19.42 -4.55
N SER A 105 -16.08 20.29 -3.72
CA SER A 105 -14.64 20.51 -3.65
C SER A 105 -13.94 19.38 -2.87
N THR A 106 -12.61 19.37 -2.92
CA THR A 106 -11.82 18.42 -2.13
C THR A 106 -11.95 18.70 -0.63
N GLU A 107 -12.04 19.97 -0.24
CA GLU A 107 -12.25 20.39 1.14
C GLU A 107 -13.60 19.93 1.67
N ASP A 108 -14.65 19.98 0.83
CA ASP A 108 -15.97 19.45 1.17
C ASP A 108 -15.90 17.95 1.40
N LEU A 109 -15.17 17.22 0.55
CA LEU A 109 -14.97 15.77 0.71
C LEU A 109 -14.30 15.45 2.04
N LEU A 110 -13.21 16.16 2.37
CA LEU A 110 -12.49 15.97 3.61
C LEU A 110 -13.39 16.25 4.83
N ARG A 111 -14.11 17.39 4.83
CA ARG A 111 -15.04 17.75 5.92
C ARG A 111 -16.15 16.73 6.07
N TYR A 112 -16.73 16.28 4.96
CA TYR A 112 -17.79 15.27 4.96
C TYR A 112 -17.30 13.96 5.57
N LEU A 113 -16.19 13.40 5.09
CA LEU A 113 -15.66 12.13 5.60
C LEU A 113 -15.25 12.21 7.08
N LEU A 114 -14.72 13.36 7.54
CA LEU A 114 -14.38 13.58 8.96
C LEU A 114 -15.61 13.78 9.86
N SER A 115 -16.74 14.19 9.29
CA SER A 115 -17.99 14.35 10.04
C SER A 115 -18.70 13.03 10.33
N LEU A 116 -18.33 11.96 9.62
CA LEU A 116 -18.95 10.64 9.75
C LEU A 116 -18.29 9.84 10.89
N PRO A 117 -19.07 9.03 11.63
CA PRO A 117 -18.51 8.04 12.54
C PRO A 117 -17.65 7.01 11.76
N PRO A 118 -16.50 6.56 12.30
CA PRO A 118 -15.59 5.64 11.62
C PRO A 118 -16.24 4.34 11.12
N GLU A 119 -17.26 3.85 11.82
CA GLU A 119 -17.95 2.59 11.52
C GLU A 119 -18.62 2.63 10.13
N TYR A 120 -19.07 3.81 9.69
CA TYR A 120 -19.63 4.00 8.35
C TYR A 120 -18.55 3.86 7.27
N LEU A 121 -17.35 4.37 7.53
CA LEU A 121 -16.22 4.27 6.61
C LEU A 121 -15.78 2.81 6.45
N ASP A 122 -15.75 2.06 7.55
CA ASP A 122 -15.36 0.65 7.56
C ASP A 122 -16.37 -0.23 6.81
N LYS A 123 -17.67 -0.01 7.06
CA LYS A 123 -18.74 -0.74 6.37
C LYS A 123 -18.66 -0.55 4.86
N VAL A 124 -18.51 0.70 4.41
CA VAL A 124 -18.42 1.01 2.97
C VAL A 124 -17.09 0.58 2.38
N SER A 125 -16.00 0.58 3.15
CA SER A 125 -14.72 0.09 2.64
C SER A 125 -14.76 -1.37 2.17
N ASN A 126 -15.58 -2.22 2.79
CA ASN A 126 -15.73 -3.61 2.37
C ASN A 126 -16.56 -3.70 1.09
N THR A 127 -17.67 -2.98 0.99
CA THR A 127 -18.48 -2.89 -0.24
C THR A 127 -17.70 -2.29 -1.41
N PHE A 128 -16.95 -1.21 -1.18
CA PHE A 128 -16.07 -0.58 -2.17
C PHE A 128 -14.99 -1.54 -2.67
N TYR A 129 -14.50 -2.43 -1.80
CA TYR A 129 -13.55 -3.47 -2.20
C TYR A 129 -14.21 -4.45 -3.19
N PHE A 130 -15.44 -4.90 -2.92
CA PHE A 130 -16.21 -5.83 -3.76
C PHE A 130 -16.75 -5.22 -5.07
N ASP A 131 -17.28 -4.00 -5.07
CA ASP A 131 -17.86 -3.37 -6.28
C ASP A 131 -16.79 -2.93 -7.29
N TYR A 132 -15.57 -2.65 -6.82
CA TYR A 132 -14.42 -2.32 -7.68
C TYR A 132 -13.46 -3.49 -7.93
N PHE A 133 -13.80 -4.72 -7.49
CA PHE A 133 -12.99 -5.90 -7.83
C PHE A 133 -12.93 -6.08 -9.36
N CYS A 134 -11.71 -6.27 -9.86
CA CYS A 134 -11.29 -6.32 -11.26
C CYS A 134 -10.95 -4.99 -11.96
N SER A 135 -11.00 -3.83 -11.29
CA SER A 135 -10.52 -2.57 -11.89
C SER A 135 -9.48 -1.84 -11.03
N ASP A 136 -8.71 -0.97 -11.67
CA ASP A 136 -7.44 -0.39 -11.19
C ASP A 136 -7.54 0.52 -9.94
N ASN A 137 -8.71 0.63 -9.30
CA ASN A 137 -9.04 1.70 -8.37
C ASN A 137 -9.47 1.19 -6.97
N LEU A 138 -8.52 1.02 -6.03
CA LEU A 138 -8.81 0.74 -4.62
C LEU A 138 -8.38 1.88 -3.69
N LEU A 139 -9.17 2.16 -2.64
CA LEU A 139 -8.91 3.21 -1.63
C LEU A 139 -7.66 2.94 -0.75
N LYS A 140 -7.23 1.68 -0.70
CA LYS A 140 -6.15 1.19 0.16
C LYS A 140 -4.80 1.12 -0.57
N ARG A 141 -4.72 1.56 -1.83
CA ARG A 141 -3.48 1.51 -2.63
C ARG A 141 -2.64 2.78 -2.49
N PRO A 142 -1.31 2.67 -2.52
CA PRO A 142 -0.40 3.79 -2.74
C PRO A 142 -0.78 4.64 -3.96
N ILE A 143 -0.54 5.95 -3.87
CA ILE A 143 -0.70 6.92 -4.97
C ILE A 143 0.64 7.60 -5.30
N MET A 144 0.81 8.05 -6.54
CA MET A 144 2.02 8.74 -6.99
C MET A 144 1.83 10.26 -6.86
N LYS A 145 2.63 10.93 -6.01
CA LYS A 145 2.56 12.39 -5.82
C LYS A 145 3.69 13.16 -6.50
N HIS A 146 4.91 12.61 -6.52
CA HIS A 146 6.09 13.23 -7.11
C HIS A 146 7.10 12.12 -7.48
N VAL A 147 7.73 12.20 -8.66
CA VAL A 147 8.74 11.24 -9.12
C VAL A 147 9.98 11.99 -9.56
N GLU A 148 11.07 11.82 -8.81
CA GLU A 148 12.42 11.90 -9.37
C GLU A 148 12.99 10.48 -9.36
N PHE A 149 13.13 9.87 -10.54
CA PHE A 149 13.77 8.56 -10.67
C PHE A 149 15.27 8.69 -10.38
N ASN A 150 15.67 8.42 -9.14
CA ASN A 150 17.09 8.22 -8.77
C ASN A 150 17.40 6.76 -8.51
N SER A 151 17.03 5.87 -9.44
CA SER A 151 17.50 4.49 -9.45
C SER A 151 18.91 4.41 -10.05
N LYS A 152 19.92 4.78 -9.28
CA LYS A 152 21.33 4.50 -9.62
C LYS A 152 22.14 3.77 -8.54
N PHE A 153 21.62 3.62 -7.31
CA PHE A 153 22.49 3.26 -6.17
C PHE A 153 22.10 2.02 -5.34
N THR A 154 20.87 1.50 -5.45
CA THR A 154 20.48 0.31 -4.66
C THR A 154 20.53 -0.95 -5.50
N LYS A 155 21.42 -1.89 -5.15
CA LYS A 155 21.43 -3.25 -5.72
C LYS A 155 20.18 -3.99 -5.25
N THR A 156 19.11 -3.93 -6.05
CA THR A 156 17.93 -4.77 -5.86
C THR A 156 18.18 -6.11 -6.54
N TYR A 157 18.29 -7.17 -5.76
CA TYR A 157 18.36 -8.52 -6.30
C TYR A 157 16.93 -9.03 -6.48
N LEU A 158 16.44 -9.03 -7.72
CA LEU A 158 15.16 -9.62 -8.07
C LEU A 158 15.35 -11.14 -8.18
N TYR A 159 15.00 -11.87 -7.13
CA TYR A 159 14.90 -13.32 -7.17
C TYR A 159 13.56 -13.68 -7.81
N ILE A 160 13.57 -13.91 -9.13
CA ILE A 160 12.45 -14.55 -9.83
C ILE A 160 12.61 -16.06 -9.65
N PHE A 161 11.78 -16.64 -8.81
CA PHE A 161 11.62 -18.09 -8.80
C PHE A 161 10.69 -18.47 -9.96
N SER A 162 11.28 -18.82 -11.11
CA SER A 162 10.53 -19.42 -12.20
C SER A 162 10.35 -20.90 -11.92
N TYR A 163 9.12 -21.34 -11.76
CA TYR A 163 8.76 -22.76 -11.71
C TYR A 163 8.41 -23.23 -13.13
N ASP A 164 9.16 -24.20 -13.65
CA ASP A 164 8.84 -24.91 -14.89
C ASP A 164 8.28 -26.29 -14.54
N GLY A 165 6.95 -26.39 -14.52
CA GLY A 165 6.21 -27.60 -14.18
C GLY A 165 4.71 -27.35 -14.26
N LYS A 166 3.90 -28.42 -14.28
CA LYS A 166 2.44 -28.28 -14.16
C LYS A 166 2.13 -27.75 -12.76
N LEU A 167 1.66 -26.50 -12.66
CA LEU A 167 1.04 -26.00 -11.43
C LEU A 167 -0.08 -26.97 -11.03
N GLY A 168 0.06 -27.58 -9.85
CA GLY A 168 -1.03 -28.32 -9.23
C GLY A 168 -2.18 -27.37 -8.86
N ASN A 169 -3.32 -27.93 -8.43
CA ASN A 169 -4.44 -27.13 -7.92
C ASN A 169 -3.94 -26.16 -6.84
N ILE A 170 -4.34 -24.89 -6.89
CA ILE A 170 -3.99 -23.82 -5.94
C ILE A 170 -4.51 -24.06 -4.50
N ASN A 171 -5.26 -25.14 -4.29
CA ASN A 171 -5.66 -25.66 -2.99
C ASN A 171 -5.17 -27.11 -2.89
N VAL A 172 -3.89 -27.30 -2.59
CA VAL A 172 -3.38 -28.63 -2.22
C VAL A 172 -3.47 -28.74 -0.70
N GLU A 173 -4.32 -29.64 -0.22
CA GLU A 173 -4.25 -30.14 1.14
C GLU A 173 -3.25 -31.30 1.15
N LEU A 174 -2.23 -31.20 2.00
CA LEU A 174 -1.29 -32.29 2.26
C LEU A 174 -1.62 -32.82 3.66
N ASP A 175 -1.78 -34.13 3.81
CA ASP A 175 -2.09 -34.71 5.12
C ASP A 175 -1.03 -34.31 6.16
N GLY A 176 -1.48 -33.63 7.22
CA GLY A 176 -0.62 -33.12 8.30
C GLY A 176 -0.14 -31.68 8.12
N THR A 177 -0.30 -31.08 6.94
CA THR A 177 -0.03 -29.66 6.68
C THR A 177 -1.25 -29.05 6.00
N GLY A 178 -2.06 -28.31 6.76
CA GLY A 178 -3.30 -27.68 6.25
C GLY A 178 -3.10 -26.84 4.98
N SER A 179 -4.18 -26.26 4.45
CA SER A 179 -4.12 -25.60 3.14
C SER A 179 -3.05 -24.49 3.07
N VAL A 180 -2.22 -24.54 2.03
CA VAL A 180 -1.30 -23.46 1.66
C VAL A 180 -1.90 -22.74 0.46
N GLY A 181 -2.62 -21.65 0.73
CA GLY A 181 -3.11 -20.73 -0.29
C GLY A 181 -2.07 -19.68 -0.65
N HIS A 182 -1.97 -19.34 -1.94
CA HIS A 182 -1.18 -18.21 -2.42
C HIS A 182 -1.95 -16.89 -2.31
#